data_AF-A0A2J7ZTB7-F1
#
_entry.id   AF-A0A2J7ZTB7-F1
#
_cell.length_a   1.000
_cell.length_b   1.000
_cell.length_c   1.000
_cell.angle_alpha   90.00
_cell.angle_beta   90.00
_cell.angle_gamma   90.00
#
_symmetry.space_group_name_H-M   'P 1'
#
loop_
_entity.id
_entity.type
_entity.pdbx_description
1 polymer ?
#
loop_
_entity_poly.entity_id
_entity_poly.type
_entity_poly.pdbx_seq_one_letter_code
_entity_poly.pdbx_strand_id
1 'polypeptide(L)'
;MAGCLMSSASASRRGPLAAVAAVARLKNALDQLGSATEGFSSNASPSINWVFLGPPGVGKGTYASRVAKAFGVPHIATGDLIRAEMSTGSEMGAQAERLLQSTELGLVLNLSLREEVLVEKCMGRRLCRHCGKGYNVAHIYLPPSADGRYPEIVMPPLSPPPQCAPHLETRADDREEVIRHRLEVYKQEAAPVEDYFRRHGLLVDFEITAGIPETLPRLMPLLHAYAGRQQQQQEEQEQQGQQQQATASI
;
A
#
# COMPACT_ATOMS: atom_id res chain seq x y z
N MET A 1 -40.87 -46.46 20.66
CA MET A 1 -40.53 -45.51 21.73
C MET A 1 -39.91 -44.27 21.10
N ALA A 2 -40.50 -43.09 21.38
CA ALA A 2 -40.02 -41.70 21.25
C ALA A 2 -39.19 -41.29 20.00
N GLY A 3 -39.48 -40.24 19.23
CA GLY A 3 -40.20 -38.99 19.50
C GLY A 3 -39.23 -37.81 19.67
N CYS A 4 -39.54 -36.68 19.00
CA CYS A 4 -38.98 -35.30 19.13
C CYS A 4 -37.67 -34.97 18.41
N LEU A 5 -37.39 -33.74 17.95
CA LEU A 5 -38.10 -32.53 17.44
C LEU A 5 -36.96 -31.57 17.02
N MET A 6 -37.26 -30.59 16.18
CA MET A 6 -36.32 -29.59 15.64
C MET A 6 -35.49 -28.85 16.70
N SER A 7 -34.27 -28.42 16.35
CA SER A 7 -33.74 -27.13 16.82
C SER A 7 -32.67 -26.57 15.87
N SER A 8 -33.05 -25.48 15.22
CA SER A 8 -32.18 -24.55 14.51
C SER A 8 -31.22 -23.85 15.47
N ALA A 9 -29.91 -24.01 15.28
CA ALA A 9 -28.89 -23.19 15.93
C ALA A 9 -28.52 -22.00 15.03
N SER A 10 -29.09 -20.86 15.38
CA SER A 10 -28.83 -19.52 14.87
C SER A 10 -27.33 -19.19 14.78
N ALA A 11 -26.80 -19.07 13.56
CA ALA A 11 -25.57 -18.34 13.31
C ALA A 11 -25.80 -16.86 13.62
N SER A 12 -25.28 -16.42 14.77
CA SER A 12 -25.32 -15.05 15.27
C SER A 12 -24.79 -14.08 14.20
N ARG A 13 -25.70 -13.40 13.51
CA ARG A 13 -25.46 -12.24 12.66
C ARG A 13 -24.82 -11.12 13.50
N ARG A 14 -23.49 -11.03 13.52
CA ARG A 14 -22.81 -9.79 13.92
C ARG A 14 -22.80 -8.89 12.70
N GLY A 15 -23.79 -8.00 12.64
CA GLY A 15 -24.06 -7.12 11.50
C GLY A 15 -23.07 -5.95 11.35
N PRO A 16 -23.39 -5.00 10.44
CA PRO A 16 -22.52 -3.92 9.93
C PRO A 16 -21.95 -2.94 10.98
N LEU A 17 -22.38 -3.03 12.24
CA LEU A 17 -22.01 -2.12 13.32
C LEU A 17 -20.53 -2.23 13.73
N ALA A 18 -19.89 -3.39 13.55
CA ALA A 18 -18.49 -3.59 13.93
C ALA A 18 -17.51 -2.89 12.98
N ALA A 19 -17.79 -2.90 11.67
CA ALA A 19 -16.99 -2.21 10.66
C ALA A 19 -17.13 -0.69 10.75
N VAL A 20 -18.34 -0.19 11.03
CA VAL A 20 -18.58 1.24 11.30
C VAL A 20 -17.79 1.71 12.53
N ALA A 21 -17.69 0.88 13.56
CA ALA A 21 -16.89 1.20 14.75
C ALA A 21 -15.38 1.22 14.47
N ALA A 22 -14.87 0.38 13.56
CA ALA A 22 -13.46 0.37 13.18
C ALA A 22 -13.09 1.61 12.34
N VAL A 23 -13.96 2.01 11.40
CA VAL A 23 -13.80 3.25 10.62
C VAL A 23 -13.88 4.49 11.51
N ALA A 24 -14.81 4.51 12.47
CA ALA A 24 -14.90 5.60 13.45
C ALA A 24 -13.66 5.69 14.34
N ARG A 25 -13.02 4.56 14.66
CA ARG A 25 -11.74 4.53 15.39
C ARG A 25 -10.58 5.03 14.55
N LEU A 26 -10.54 4.72 13.26
CA LEU A 26 -9.51 5.23 12.35
C LEU A 26 -9.66 6.74 12.16
N LYS A 27 -10.90 7.22 11.98
CA LYS A 27 -11.20 8.65 11.93
C LYS A 27 -10.79 9.35 13.23
N ASN A 28 -11.19 8.82 14.39
CA ASN A 28 -10.78 9.38 15.68
C ASN A 28 -9.25 9.32 15.89
N ALA A 29 -8.56 8.29 15.40
CA ALA A 29 -7.10 8.21 15.48
C ALA A 29 -6.42 9.23 14.57
N LEU A 30 -6.95 9.45 13.36
CA LEU A 30 -6.47 10.49 12.44
C LEU A 30 -6.75 11.90 12.99
N ASP A 31 -7.93 12.13 13.55
CA ASP A 31 -8.31 13.39 14.19
C ASP A 31 -7.45 13.67 15.43
N GLN A 32 -7.14 12.65 16.24
CA GLN A 32 -6.25 12.76 17.40
C GLN A 32 -4.77 12.99 17.02
N LEU A 33 -4.34 12.45 15.87
CA LEU A 33 -3.01 12.74 15.30
C LEU A 33 -2.94 14.17 14.77
N GLY A 34 -4.07 14.74 14.31
CA GLY A 34 -4.19 16.16 13.95
C GLY A 34 -4.23 17.10 15.15
N SER A 35 -4.76 16.66 16.30
CA SER A 35 -4.82 17.49 17.53
C SER A 35 -3.54 17.44 18.38
N ALA A 36 -2.64 16.50 18.13
CA ALA A 36 -1.37 16.39 18.87
C ALA A 36 -0.27 17.36 18.38
N THR A 37 -0.58 18.21 17.39
CA THR A 37 0.30 19.25 16.86
C THR A 37 -0.18 20.66 17.25
N GLU A 38 -0.62 20.88 18.49
CA GLU A 38 -0.75 22.24 19.02
C GLU A 38 0.64 22.78 19.40
N GLY A 39 1.30 23.41 18.43
CA GLY A 39 2.61 24.03 18.62
C GLY A 39 3.44 24.29 17.37
N PHE A 40 2.91 24.03 16.16
CA PHE A 40 3.60 24.37 14.92
C PHE A 40 2.80 25.40 14.12
N SER A 41 3.42 26.57 13.94
CA SER A 41 2.96 27.65 13.07
C SER A 41 2.59 27.11 11.69
N SER A 42 1.44 27.54 11.20
CA SER A 42 0.83 27.20 9.92
C SER A 42 1.76 27.46 8.73
N ASN A 43 2.45 26.42 8.27
CA ASN A 43 2.66 26.20 6.84
C ASN A 43 2.01 24.85 6.56
N ALA A 44 0.81 24.87 5.99
CA ALA A 44 0.08 23.68 5.62
C ALA A 44 0.96 22.86 4.66
N SER A 45 1.51 21.76 5.17
CA SER A 45 2.11 20.77 4.29
C SER A 45 0.97 20.20 3.45
N PRO A 46 1.13 20.02 2.12
CA PRO A 46 0.07 19.44 1.31
C PRO A 46 -0.39 18.13 1.92
N SER A 47 -1.70 17.89 1.94
CA SER A 47 -2.24 16.63 2.42
C SER A 47 -1.92 15.53 1.39
N ILE A 48 -0.79 14.86 1.57
CA ILE A 48 -0.35 13.76 0.71
C ILE A 48 -1.12 12.49 1.12
N ASN A 49 -2.12 12.15 0.30
CA ASN A 49 -2.89 10.90 0.43
C ASN A 49 -2.59 10.00 -0.77
N TRP A 50 -1.56 9.16 -0.65
CA TRP A 50 -1.12 8.27 -1.73
C TRP A 50 -1.23 6.80 -1.33
N VAL A 51 -1.62 5.95 -2.28
CA VAL A 51 -1.74 4.49 -2.10
C VAL A 51 -0.71 3.79 -2.99
N PHE A 52 -0.05 2.76 -2.44
CA PHE A 52 0.89 1.92 -3.18
C PHE A 52 0.24 0.56 -3.47
N LEU A 53 0.02 0.26 -4.75
CA LEU A 53 -0.43 -1.03 -5.25
C LEU A 53 0.75 -1.84 -5.82
N GLY A 54 0.51 -3.12 -6.08
CA GLY A 54 1.49 -4.03 -6.67
C GLY A 54 1.48 -5.42 -6.05
N PRO A 55 2.09 -6.42 -6.71
CA PRO A 55 2.04 -7.81 -6.29
C PRO A 55 2.79 -8.10 -4.97
N PRO A 56 2.58 -9.26 -4.33
CA PRO A 56 3.40 -9.71 -3.22
C PRO A 56 4.88 -9.79 -3.64
N GLY A 57 5.78 -9.29 -2.79
CA GLY A 57 7.24 -9.30 -3.06
C GLY A 57 7.80 -8.08 -3.78
N VAL A 58 6.95 -7.22 -4.38
CA VAL A 58 7.41 -6.04 -5.15
C VAL A 58 8.11 -4.98 -4.29
N GLY A 59 7.86 -4.97 -2.98
CA GLY A 59 8.51 -4.04 -2.04
C GLY A 59 7.66 -2.84 -1.62
N LYS A 60 6.33 -2.86 -1.81
CA LYS A 60 5.41 -1.76 -1.43
C LYS A 60 5.75 -1.08 -0.10
N GLY A 61 5.81 -1.84 1.00
CA GLY A 61 6.12 -1.27 2.33
C GLY A 61 7.52 -0.67 2.43
N THR A 62 8.49 -1.20 1.69
CA THR A 62 9.86 -0.68 1.60
C THR A 62 9.92 0.66 0.86
N TYR A 63 9.16 0.80 -0.22
CA TYR A 63 9.05 2.06 -0.96
C TYR A 63 8.20 3.07 -0.20
N ALA A 64 7.00 2.68 0.24
CA ALA A 64 6.07 3.53 0.97
C ALA A 64 6.70 4.11 2.25
N SER A 65 7.40 3.31 3.06
CA SER A 65 8.10 3.83 4.25
C SER A 65 9.21 4.83 3.93
N ARG A 66 9.95 4.64 2.83
CA ARG A 66 11.03 5.56 2.43
C ARG A 66 10.49 6.84 1.82
N VAL A 67 9.43 6.74 1.02
CA VAL A 67 8.71 7.89 0.47
C VAL A 67 8.09 8.69 1.61
N ALA A 68 7.35 8.05 2.52
CA ALA A 68 6.77 8.71 3.68
C ALA A 68 7.82 9.47 4.51
N LYS A 69 8.98 8.86 4.76
CA LYS A 69 10.11 9.52 5.43
C LYS A 69 10.64 10.73 4.63
N ALA A 70 10.76 10.60 3.30
CA ALA A 70 11.27 11.66 2.43
C ALA A 70 10.31 12.86 2.34
N PHE A 71 9.00 12.61 2.37
CA PHE A 71 7.95 13.64 2.32
C PHE A 71 7.51 14.11 3.71
N GLY A 72 8.06 13.54 4.79
CA GLY A 72 7.70 13.92 6.17
C GLY A 72 6.27 13.55 6.57
N VAL A 73 5.67 12.56 5.92
CA VAL A 73 4.27 12.16 6.15
C VAL A 73 4.17 10.80 6.86
N PRO A 74 3.07 10.53 7.60
CA PRO A 74 2.84 9.23 8.21
C PRO A 74 2.75 8.10 7.17
N HIS A 75 3.32 6.94 7.51
CA HIS A 75 3.18 5.72 6.72
C HIS A 75 2.16 4.79 7.37
N ILE A 76 1.06 4.51 6.68
CA ILE A 76 0.04 3.55 7.11
C ILE A 76 0.20 2.28 6.26
N ALA A 77 0.63 1.18 6.90
CA ALA A 77 0.68 -0.12 6.24
C ALA A 77 -0.71 -0.78 6.33
N THR A 78 -1.48 -0.75 5.24
CA THR A 78 -2.81 -1.38 5.18
C THR A 78 -2.79 -2.87 5.46
N GLY A 79 -1.62 -3.53 5.41
CA GLY A 79 -1.45 -4.92 5.84
C GLY A 79 -1.82 -5.16 7.32
N ASP A 80 -1.74 -4.16 8.20
CA ASP A 80 -2.15 -4.30 9.60
C ASP A 80 -3.68 -4.15 9.79
N LEU A 81 -4.31 -3.30 8.98
CA LEU A 81 -5.77 -3.10 8.96
C LEU A 81 -6.52 -4.23 8.23
N ILE A 82 -5.97 -4.70 7.12
CA ILE A 82 -6.57 -5.72 6.26
C ILE A 82 -6.36 -7.14 6.81
N ARG A 83 -5.26 -7.43 7.52
CA ARG A 83 -5.05 -8.74 8.18
C ARG A 83 -6.12 -9.07 9.22
N ALA A 84 -6.76 -8.05 9.80
CA ALA A 84 -7.86 -8.24 10.75
C ALA A 84 -9.19 -8.64 10.05
N GLU A 85 -9.34 -8.38 8.75
CA GLU A 85 -10.59 -8.64 8.00
C GLU A 85 -10.49 -9.75 6.94
N MET A 86 -9.27 -10.08 6.46
CA MET A 86 -8.98 -11.09 5.41
C MET A 86 -9.23 -12.57 5.80
N SER A 87 -10.38 -12.88 6.38
CA SER A 87 -10.87 -14.25 6.57
C SER A 87 -12.22 -14.53 5.87
N THR A 88 -12.72 -13.57 5.08
CA THR A 88 -13.98 -13.71 4.35
C THR A 88 -13.86 -13.14 2.93
N GLY A 89 -14.01 -14.00 1.92
CA GLY A 89 -13.65 -13.75 0.53
C GLY A 89 -14.31 -12.55 -0.17
N SER A 90 -13.62 -12.09 -1.23
CA SER A 90 -13.94 -11.02 -2.20
C SER A 90 -13.99 -9.57 -1.68
N GLU A 91 -13.00 -9.16 -0.89
CA GLU A 91 -12.99 -7.91 -0.10
C GLU A 91 -12.30 -6.69 -0.76
N MET A 92 -11.39 -6.86 -1.73
CA MET A 92 -10.44 -5.79 -2.10
C MET A 92 -11.08 -4.60 -2.86
N GLY A 93 -12.00 -4.87 -3.79
CA GLY A 93 -12.70 -3.82 -4.56
C GLY A 93 -13.64 -2.98 -3.71
N ALA A 94 -14.41 -3.62 -2.83
CA ALA A 94 -15.31 -2.92 -1.91
C ALA A 94 -14.56 -2.12 -0.84
N GLN A 95 -13.36 -2.56 -0.44
CA GLN A 95 -12.47 -1.82 0.46
C GLN A 95 -11.89 -0.57 -0.21
N ALA A 96 -11.50 -0.66 -1.49
CA ALA A 96 -11.01 0.49 -2.26
C ALA A 96 -12.09 1.58 -2.44
N GLU A 97 -13.32 1.17 -2.76
CA GLU A 97 -14.46 2.09 -2.92
C GLU A 97 -14.81 2.83 -1.62
N ARG A 98 -14.80 2.12 -0.47
CA ARG A 98 -15.05 2.74 0.85
C ARG A 98 -13.95 3.71 1.27
N LEU A 99 -12.68 3.40 0.97
CA LEU A 99 -11.57 4.31 1.28
C LEU A 99 -11.75 5.64 0.53
N LEU A 100 -12.07 5.57 -0.76
CA LEU A 100 -12.28 6.74 -1.62
C LEU A 100 -13.45 7.63 -1.23
N GLN A 101 -14.53 7.07 -0.68
CA GLN A 101 -15.66 7.87 -0.20
C GLN A 101 -15.32 8.69 1.06
N SER A 102 -14.25 8.33 1.76
CA SER A 102 -13.87 8.94 3.04
C SER A 102 -12.63 9.83 2.98
N THR A 103 -11.85 9.76 1.91
CA THR A 103 -10.58 10.48 1.76
C THR A 103 -10.37 10.95 0.34
N GLU A 104 -9.94 12.21 0.17
CA GLU A 104 -9.47 12.71 -1.12
C GLU A 104 -8.12 12.08 -1.45
N LEU A 105 -8.13 11.12 -2.38
CA LEU A 105 -6.94 10.37 -2.79
C LEU A 105 -6.27 11.08 -3.96
N GLY A 106 -4.99 11.39 -3.79
CA GLY A 106 -4.26 12.18 -4.77
C GLY A 106 -3.41 11.37 -5.75
N LEU A 107 -3.04 10.13 -5.42
CA LEU A 107 -2.23 9.24 -6.27
C LEU A 107 -2.39 7.77 -5.86
N VAL A 108 -2.46 6.90 -6.85
CA VAL A 108 -2.28 5.46 -6.69
C VAL A 108 -1.08 5.02 -7.51
N LEU A 109 0.01 4.69 -6.85
CA LEU A 109 1.23 4.20 -7.49
C LEU A 109 1.19 2.67 -7.57
N ASN A 110 1.03 2.13 -8.77
CA ASN A 110 1.09 0.69 -9.03
C ASN A 110 2.52 0.26 -9.35
N LEU A 111 3.14 -0.46 -8.43
CA LEU A 111 4.49 -0.99 -8.63
C LEU A 111 4.41 -2.34 -9.34
N SER A 112 5.11 -2.47 -10.46
CA SER A 112 5.24 -3.74 -11.17
C SER A 112 6.68 -4.24 -11.18
N LEU A 113 6.83 -5.55 -11.26
CA LEU A 113 8.12 -6.23 -11.36
C LEU A 113 7.91 -7.58 -12.03
N ARG A 114 8.90 -8.04 -12.81
CA ARG A 114 8.84 -9.33 -13.50
C ARG A 114 8.56 -10.47 -12.54
N GLU A 115 7.72 -11.41 -12.96
CA GLU A 115 7.22 -12.50 -12.11
C GLU A 115 8.36 -13.35 -11.55
N GLU A 116 9.35 -13.68 -12.39
CA GLU A 116 10.51 -14.47 -11.97
C GLU A 116 11.27 -13.77 -10.83
N VAL A 117 11.40 -12.44 -10.89
CA VAL A 117 12.02 -11.64 -9.83
C VAL A 117 11.16 -11.64 -8.56
N LEU A 118 9.84 -11.57 -8.68
CA LEU A 118 8.92 -11.59 -7.53
C LEU A 118 9.00 -12.92 -6.77
N VAL A 119 9.11 -14.04 -7.49
CA VAL A 119 9.28 -15.37 -6.91
C VAL A 119 10.59 -15.42 -6.12
N GLU A 120 11.71 -15.07 -6.75
CA GLU A 120 13.04 -15.03 -6.12
C GLU A 120 13.07 -14.11 -4.89
N LYS A 121 12.47 -12.91 -4.99
CA LYS A 121 12.39 -11.97 -3.87
C LYS A 121 11.59 -12.53 -2.70
N CYS A 122 10.48 -13.23 -2.96
CA CYS A 122 9.69 -13.84 -1.89
C CYS A 122 10.44 -14.99 -1.22
N MET A 123 11.08 -15.88 -1.99
CA MET A 123 11.88 -16.98 -1.45
C MET A 123 13.12 -16.48 -0.67
N GLY A 124 13.75 -15.39 -1.13
CA GLY A 124 14.88 -14.74 -0.48
C GLY A 124 14.53 -13.89 0.75
N ARG A 125 13.25 -13.71 1.06
CA ARG A 125 12.81 -12.83 2.16
C ARG A 125 13.24 -13.38 3.52
N ARG A 126 13.78 -12.52 4.37
CA ARG A 126 14.11 -12.82 5.76
C ARG A 126 13.57 -11.72 6.67
N LEU A 127 13.06 -12.10 7.84
CA LEU A 127 12.66 -11.19 8.90
C LEU A 127 13.58 -11.41 10.09
N CYS A 128 14.02 -10.34 10.74
CA CYS A 128 14.76 -10.47 11.99
C CYS A 128 13.80 -10.41 13.17
N ARG A 129 13.68 -11.50 13.93
CA ARG A 129 12.82 -11.56 15.13
C ARG A 129 13.26 -10.64 16.28
N HIS A 130 14.47 -10.08 16.21
CA HIS A 130 14.98 -9.15 17.24
C HIS A 130 14.66 -7.69 16.92
N CYS A 131 14.92 -7.23 15.69
CA CYS A 131 14.74 -5.81 15.32
C CYS A 131 13.51 -5.55 14.43
N GLY A 132 12.80 -6.59 14.00
CA GLY A 132 11.62 -6.50 13.14
C GLY A 132 11.91 -6.11 11.68
N LYS A 133 13.18 -5.86 11.31
CA LYS A 133 13.54 -5.44 9.94
C LYS A 133 13.49 -6.61 8.97
N GLY A 134 13.03 -6.31 7.76
CA GLY A 134 13.08 -7.21 6.61
C GLY A 134 14.39 -7.10 5.84
N TYR A 135 14.90 -8.25 5.42
CA TYR A 135 16.10 -8.45 4.62
C TYR A 135 15.76 -9.31 3.40
N ASN A 136 16.67 -9.34 2.43
CA ASN A 136 16.54 -10.22 1.29
C ASN A 136 17.91 -10.82 0.95
N VAL A 137 18.01 -12.14 1.01
CA VAL A 137 19.27 -12.85 0.73
C VAL A 137 19.43 -13.27 -0.72
N ALA A 138 18.39 -13.07 -1.56
CA ALA A 138 18.48 -13.36 -2.98
C ALA A 138 19.36 -12.32 -3.70
N HIS A 139 20.30 -12.81 -4.50
CA HIS A 139 21.04 -12.01 -5.46
C HIS A 139 20.45 -12.27 -6.84
N ILE A 140 19.68 -11.32 -7.36
CA ILE A 140 18.91 -11.52 -8.58
C ILE A 140 19.59 -10.80 -9.74
N TYR A 141 19.90 -11.58 -10.78
CA TYR A 141 20.41 -11.10 -12.05
C TYR A 141 19.57 -11.71 -13.16
N LEU A 142 18.89 -10.88 -13.95
CA LEU A 142 18.23 -11.29 -15.19
C LEU A 142 18.81 -10.47 -16.35
N PRO A 143 19.41 -11.11 -17.36
CA PRO A 143 19.86 -10.40 -18.55
C PRO A 143 18.68 -9.80 -19.31
N PRO A 144 18.92 -8.81 -20.19
CA PRO A 144 17.88 -8.30 -21.07
C PRO A 144 17.35 -9.42 -21.97
N SER A 145 16.06 -9.36 -22.33
CA SER A 145 15.48 -10.38 -23.21
C SER A 145 16.05 -10.26 -24.63
N ALA A 146 16.19 -11.42 -25.29
CA ALA A 146 16.77 -11.49 -26.64
C ALA A 146 15.97 -10.70 -27.70
N ASP A 147 14.68 -10.50 -27.46
CA ASP A 147 13.76 -9.73 -28.29
C ASP A 147 13.72 -8.22 -27.95
N GLY A 148 14.50 -7.77 -26.96
CA GLY A 148 14.55 -6.38 -26.51
C GLY A 148 13.32 -5.90 -25.71
N ARG A 149 12.36 -6.79 -25.40
CA ARG A 149 11.13 -6.41 -24.67
C ARG A 149 11.37 -6.10 -23.19
N TYR A 150 12.31 -6.79 -22.55
CA TYR A 150 12.60 -6.64 -21.13
C TYR A 150 14.03 -6.16 -20.92
N PRO A 151 14.23 -5.10 -20.12
CA PRO A 151 15.55 -4.63 -19.78
C PRO A 151 16.27 -5.62 -18.86
N GLU A 152 17.58 -5.40 -18.70
CA GLU A 152 18.36 -6.05 -17.65
C GLU A 152 17.79 -5.71 -16.27
N ILE A 153 17.76 -6.69 -15.38
CA ILE A 153 17.41 -6.49 -13.97
C ILE A 153 18.56 -6.97 -13.10
N VAL A 154 19.08 -6.05 -12.28
CA VAL A 154 20.09 -6.33 -11.26
C VAL A 154 19.54 -5.90 -9.90
N MET A 155 19.39 -6.86 -8.99
CA MET A 155 18.99 -6.61 -7.61
C MET A 155 19.94 -7.34 -6.65
N PRO A 156 20.94 -6.63 -6.11
CA PRO A 156 21.79 -7.17 -5.06
C PRO A 156 20.99 -7.52 -3.80
N PRO A 157 21.48 -8.46 -2.98
CA PRO A 157 20.84 -8.82 -1.72
C PRO A 157 20.85 -7.64 -0.76
N LEU A 158 19.79 -7.55 0.04
CA LEU A 158 19.75 -6.72 1.23
C LEU A 158 20.18 -7.58 2.43
N SER A 159 21.49 -7.76 2.57
CA SER A 159 22.08 -8.62 3.60
C SER A 159 21.82 -8.09 5.02
N PRO A 160 21.57 -8.98 6.00
CA PRO A 160 21.48 -8.60 7.40
C PRO A 160 22.85 -8.18 7.96
N PRO A 161 22.90 -7.27 8.93
CA PRO A 161 24.12 -7.05 9.70
C PRO A 161 24.41 -8.28 10.59
N PRO A 162 25.66 -8.48 11.05
CA PRO A 162 26.07 -9.70 11.78
C PRO A 162 25.20 -10.02 13.00
N GLN A 163 24.79 -9.00 13.75
CA GLN A 163 23.92 -9.15 14.91
C GLN A 163 22.50 -9.63 14.57
N CYS A 164 22.03 -9.51 13.33
CA CYS A 164 20.72 -9.98 12.90
C CYS A 164 20.76 -11.37 12.26
N ALA A 165 21.91 -11.82 11.75
CA ALA A 165 22.07 -13.11 11.08
C ALA A 165 21.53 -14.32 11.85
N PRO A 166 21.79 -14.51 13.18
CA PRO A 166 21.27 -15.65 13.94
C PRO A 166 19.77 -15.55 14.28
N HIS A 167 19.16 -14.41 13.96
CA HIS A 167 17.76 -14.11 14.27
C HIS A 167 16.90 -14.04 13.01
N LEU A 168 17.42 -14.48 11.86
CA LEU A 168 16.65 -14.50 10.63
C LEU A 168 15.68 -15.67 10.57
N GLU A 169 14.44 -15.36 10.23
CA GLU A 169 13.38 -16.32 9.95
C GLU A 169 12.76 -16.05 8.57
N THR A 170 12.23 -17.10 7.97
CA THR A 170 11.38 -17.02 6.77
C THR A 170 9.92 -16.96 7.20
N ARG A 171 9.03 -16.53 6.29
CA ARG A 171 7.60 -16.68 6.55
C ARG A 171 7.14 -18.08 6.18
N ALA A 172 6.12 -18.56 6.88
CA ALA A 172 5.52 -19.87 6.62
C ALA A 172 4.96 -20.01 5.19
N ASP A 173 4.57 -18.89 4.56
CA ASP A 173 4.00 -18.80 3.22
C ASP A 173 5.03 -18.56 2.09
N ASP A 174 6.33 -18.53 2.39
CA ASP A 174 7.41 -18.31 1.40
C ASP A 174 7.86 -19.61 0.71
N ARG A 175 6.89 -20.36 0.15
CA ARG A 175 7.15 -21.50 -0.74
C ARG A 175 6.79 -21.14 -2.17
N GLU A 176 7.53 -21.66 -3.14
CA GLU A 176 7.33 -21.29 -4.55
C GLU A 176 5.88 -21.47 -5.01
N GLU A 177 5.24 -22.62 -4.71
CA GLU A 177 3.87 -22.87 -5.16
C GLU A 177 2.87 -21.88 -4.55
N VAL A 178 3.07 -21.53 -3.26
CA VAL A 178 2.24 -20.56 -2.55
C VAL A 178 2.45 -19.16 -3.11
N ILE A 179 3.69 -18.79 -3.42
CA ILE A 179 4.03 -17.50 -4.00
C ILE A 179 3.38 -17.35 -5.38
N ARG A 180 3.54 -18.35 -6.26
CA ARG A 180 2.92 -18.34 -7.60
C ARG A 180 1.41 -18.25 -7.53
N HIS A 181 0.78 -19.02 -6.64
CA HIS A 181 -0.66 -18.94 -6.43
C HIS A 181 -1.10 -17.53 -5.99
N ARG A 182 -0.38 -16.90 -5.06
CA ARG A 182 -0.68 -15.52 -4.63
C ARG A 182 -0.48 -14.49 -5.75
N LEU A 183 0.48 -14.70 -6.64
CA LEU A 183 0.69 -13.85 -7.80
C LEU A 183 -0.47 -13.99 -8.79
N GLU A 184 -0.96 -15.20 -9.02
CA GLU A 184 -2.12 -15.46 -9.87
C GLU A 184 -3.40 -14.83 -9.30
N VAL A 185 -3.68 -15.05 -8.01
CA VAL A 185 -4.83 -14.41 -7.34
C VAL A 185 -4.72 -12.89 -7.42
N TYR A 186 -3.53 -12.31 -7.19
CA TYR A 186 -3.34 -10.86 -7.32
C TYR A 186 -3.67 -10.37 -8.74
N LYS A 187 -3.22 -11.06 -9.81
CA LYS A 187 -3.53 -10.66 -11.19
C LYS A 187 -5.04 -10.61 -11.45
N GLN A 188 -5.79 -11.58 -10.91
CA GLN A 188 -7.24 -11.66 -11.11
C GLN A 188 -8.00 -10.60 -10.29
N GLU A 189 -7.60 -10.40 -9.04
CA GLU A 189 -8.32 -9.50 -8.11
C GLU A 189 -7.91 -8.03 -8.25
N ALA A 190 -6.67 -7.74 -8.64
CA ALA A 190 -6.18 -6.37 -8.76
C ALA A 190 -6.72 -5.67 -10.02
N ALA A 191 -6.95 -6.41 -11.11
CA ALA A 191 -7.43 -5.85 -12.38
C ALA A 191 -8.63 -4.89 -12.24
N PRO A 192 -9.75 -5.25 -11.59
CA PRO A 192 -10.88 -4.33 -11.43
C PRO A 192 -10.54 -3.09 -10.59
N VAL A 193 -9.64 -3.21 -9.62
CA VAL A 193 -9.19 -2.09 -8.75
C VAL A 193 -8.28 -1.14 -9.54
N GLU A 194 -7.31 -1.69 -10.27
CA GLU A 194 -6.43 -0.92 -11.15
C GLU A 194 -7.25 -0.18 -12.21
N ASP A 195 -8.17 -0.87 -12.89
CA ASP A 195 -9.05 -0.26 -13.89
C ASP A 195 -9.92 0.85 -13.31
N TYR A 196 -10.43 0.68 -12.09
CA TYR A 196 -11.15 1.74 -11.40
C TYR A 196 -10.28 2.99 -11.26
N PHE A 197 -9.09 2.88 -10.66
CA PHE A 197 -8.22 4.04 -10.43
C PHE A 197 -7.69 4.64 -11.74
N ARG A 198 -7.46 3.81 -12.75
CA ARG A 198 -7.04 4.24 -14.09
C ARG A 198 -8.10 5.09 -14.77
N ARG A 199 -9.37 4.69 -14.72
CA ARG A 199 -10.49 5.49 -15.29
C ARG A 199 -10.68 6.84 -14.59
N HIS A 200 -10.32 6.95 -13.32
CA HIS A 200 -10.39 8.19 -12.55
C HIS A 200 -9.11 9.05 -12.67
N GLY A 201 -8.13 8.65 -13.47
CA GLY A 201 -6.88 9.39 -13.65
C GLY A 201 -5.96 9.40 -12.42
N LEU A 202 -6.19 8.50 -11.46
CA LEU A 202 -5.43 8.42 -10.21
C LEU A 202 -4.31 7.38 -10.25
N LEU A 203 -4.39 6.40 -11.16
CA LEU A 203 -3.40 5.32 -11.26
C LEU A 203 -2.18 5.72 -12.07
N VAL A 204 -0.99 5.45 -11.51
CA VAL A 204 0.30 5.56 -12.19
C VAL A 204 1.02 4.24 -12.08
N ASP A 205 1.30 3.62 -13.22
CA ASP A 205 2.11 2.42 -13.31
C ASP A 205 3.60 2.76 -13.27
N PHE A 206 4.37 2.04 -12.45
CA PHE A 206 5.82 2.22 -12.30
C PHE A 206 6.52 0.85 -12.25
N GLU A 207 7.28 0.55 -13.31
CA GLU A 207 8.05 -0.68 -13.42
C GLU A 207 9.39 -0.57 -12.69
N ILE A 208 9.65 -1.54 -11.81
CA ILE A 208 10.92 -1.68 -11.10
C ILE A 208 11.84 -2.55 -11.94
N THR A 209 13.03 -2.03 -12.24
CA THR A 209 14.04 -2.76 -13.03
C THR A 209 15.37 -2.92 -12.28
N ALA A 210 15.48 -2.44 -11.05
CA ALA A 210 16.73 -2.48 -10.29
C ALA A 210 16.49 -2.49 -8.77
N GLY A 211 17.58 -2.53 -8.01
CA GLY A 211 17.57 -2.37 -6.56
C GLY A 211 16.98 -1.03 -6.09
N ILE A 212 16.81 -0.90 -4.77
CA ILE A 212 16.29 0.33 -4.15
C ILE A 212 17.18 1.56 -4.44
N PRO A 213 18.53 1.47 -4.34
CA PRO A 213 19.40 2.62 -4.60
C PRO A 213 19.25 3.20 -5.99
N GLU A 214 18.94 2.38 -7.00
CA GLU A 214 18.77 2.79 -8.39
C GLU A 214 17.31 3.16 -8.70
N THR A 215 16.35 2.49 -8.06
CA THR A 215 14.93 2.70 -8.33
C THR A 215 14.40 3.99 -7.69
N LEU A 216 14.80 4.31 -6.45
CA LEU A 216 14.30 5.51 -5.76
C LEU A 216 14.64 6.82 -6.49
N PRO A 217 15.88 7.05 -6.98
CA PRO A 217 16.20 8.25 -7.76
C PRO A 217 15.34 8.44 -9.00
N ARG A 218 14.83 7.35 -9.61
CA ARG A 218 13.89 7.41 -10.74
C ARG A 218 12.46 7.70 -10.30
N LEU A 219 12.05 7.17 -9.15
CA LEU A 219 10.70 7.32 -8.62
C LEU A 219 10.46 8.70 -7.99
N MET A 220 11.43 9.23 -7.24
CA MET A 220 11.26 10.46 -6.47
C MET A 220 10.89 11.69 -7.31
N PRO A 221 11.48 11.95 -8.51
CA PRO A 221 11.08 13.08 -9.34
C PRO A 221 9.61 13.04 -9.74
N LEU A 222 9.09 11.85 -10.09
CA LEU A 222 7.68 11.65 -10.40
C LEU A 222 6.80 12.00 -9.19
N LEU A 223 7.17 11.53 -8.00
CA LEU A 223 6.41 11.80 -6.78
C LEU A 223 6.41 13.28 -6.39
N HIS A 224 7.55 13.97 -6.50
CA HIS A 224 7.61 15.41 -6.25
C HIS A 224 6.71 16.21 -7.23
N ALA A 225 6.65 15.80 -8.49
CA ALA A 225 5.75 16.41 -9.46
C ALA A 225 4.26 16.24 -9.08
N TYR A 226 3.88 15.08 -8.53
CA TYR A 226 2.52 14.87 -8.02
C TYR A 226 2.23 15.71 -6.77
N ALA A 227 3.17 15.79 -5.82
CA ALA A 227 3.01 16.61 -4.63
C ALA A 227 2.85 18.11 -4.98
N GLY A 228 3.65 18.62 -5.91
CA GLY A 228 3.56 20.01 -6.36
C GLY A 228 2.23 20.34 -7.05
N ARG A 229 1.67 19.42 -7.85
CA ARG A 229 0.34 19.60 -8.45
C ARG A 229 -0.79 19.63 -7.41
N GLN A 230 -0.67 18.83 -6.36
CA GLN A 230 -1.67 18.80 -5.28
C GLN A 230 -1.66 20.09 -4.45
N GLN A 231 -0.47 20.65 -4.19
CA GLN A 231 -0.34 21.97 -3.55
C GLN A 231 -1.05 23.05 -4.37
N GLN A 232 -0.77 23.12 -5.68
CA GLN A 232 -1.38 24.12 -6.56
C GLN A 232 -2.90 24.00 -6.61
N GLN A 233 -3.44 22.78 -6.72
CA GLN A 233 -4.89 22.55 -6.74
C GLN A 233 -5.56 22.93 -5.42
N GLN A 234 -4.92 22.67 -4.28
CA GLN A 234 -5.42 23.10 -2.97
C GLN A 234 -5.44 24.62 -2.83
N GLU A 235 -4.35 25.29 -3.20
CA GLU A 235 -4.25 26.75 -3.16
C GLU A 235 -5.30 27.42 -4.04
N GLU A 236 -5.57 26.88 -5.24
CA GLU A 236 -6.62 27.38 -6.15
C GLU A 236 -8.03 27.20 -5.57
N GLN A 237 -8.32 26.04 -4.96
CA GLN A 237 -9.63 25.77 -4.35
C GLN A 237 -9.88 26.66 -3.12
N GLU A 238 -8.86 26.89 -2.29
CA GLU A 238 -8.94 27.79 -1.14
C GLU A 238 -9.23 29.23 -1.57
N GLN A 239 -8.55 29.71 -2.62
CA GLN A 239 -8.77 31.06 -3.16
C GLN A 239 -10.18 31.24 -3.74
N GLN A 240 -10.69 30.24 -4.47
CA GLN A 240 -12.05 30.27 -5.01
C GLN A 240 -13.13 30.20 -3.91
N GLY A 241 -12.91 29.39 -2.87
CA GLY A 241 -13.81 29.31 -1.72
C GLY A 241 -13.89 30.63 -0.94
N GLN A 242 -12.76 31.30 -0.74
CA GLN A 242 -12.70 32.62 -0.08
C GLN A 242 -13.40 33.71 -0.92
N GLN A 243 -13.25 33.70 -2.25
CA GLN A 243 -13.95 34.64 -3.13
C GLN A 243 -15.47 34.42 -3.15
N GLN A 244 -15.94 33.18 -3.09
CA GLN A 244 -17.38 32.85 -3.04
C GLN A 244 -18.01 33.24 -1.68
N GLN A 245 -17.29 33.07 -0.57
CA GLN A 245 -17.77 33.53 0.75
C GLN A 245 -17.81 35.07 0.86
N ALA A 246 -16.83 35.76 0.28
CA ALA A 246 -16.79 37.23 0.25
C ALA A 246 -17.92 37.83 -0.61
N THR A 247 -18.35 37.15 -1.67
CA THR A 247 -19.43 37.60 -2.56
C THR A 247 -20.84 37.24 -2.06
N ALA A 248 -20.98 36.20 -1.23
CA ALA A 248 -22.26 35.81 -0.61
C ALA A 248 -22.63 36.65 0.64
N SER A 249 -21.73 37.54 1.10
CA SER A 249 -21.90 38.38 2.29
C SER A 249 -22.27 39.85 1.95
N ILE A 250 -22.55 40.14 0.68
CA ILE A 250 -23.01 41.44 0.14
C ILE A 250 -24.46 41.26 -0.35
#